data_AF-A0A1F4YE21-F1
#
_entry.id   AF-A0A1F4YE21-F1
#
_cell.length_a   1.000
_cell.length_b   1.000
_cell.length_c   1.000
_cell.angle_alpha   90.00
_cell.angle_beta   90.00
_cell.angle_gamma   90.00
#
_symmetry.space_group_name_H-M   'P 1'
#
loop_
_entity.id
_entity.type
_entity.pdbx_description
1 polymer ?
#
loop_
_entity_poly.entity_id
_entity_poly.type
_entity_poly.pdbx_seq_one_letter_code
_entity_poly.pdbx_strand_id
1 'polypeptide(L)'
;MANSPLTAVNIFRDKLLICVARSPKIYELRFSPSSIKDLEVVNQSELDNQIKSFVTANSLKPTPLLLVLSSQVTFEKDITPIPQASRKEIIQSFLDTVPFASISFKTFHYQDKDILVVINRNLYDGIKHGFEALGFSVSAVIPALMLGLGSKDTLSAEACQLIIKKTDFIKNNDFLSETTEIGSFQQKEQQFLKKHRLLVALFSLFFIASALGTVYYFYVLLPQSTARKSVTVPTIRPTRTPPTPTLTPTPTPGIPISSLSLQILNASGIPGQATALQRQLTPLGFSSIKTGNASVNLSRPLIVFSPRVSVDDRNRILEIIRSLYPDNSVQESAQGQYDVIITIAKSQTTP
;
A
#
# COMPACT_ATOMS: atom_id res chain seq x y z
N MET A 1 -11.36 0.36 -43.76
CA MET A 1 -10.79 1.16 -42.65
C MET A 1 -9.51 0.49 -42.22
N ALA A 2 -8.35 1.14 -42.38
CA ALA A 2 -7.07 0.53 -42.02
C ALA A 2 -7.04 0.33 -40.51
N ASN A 3 -7.01 -0.93 -40.05
CA ASN A 3 -6.85 -1.24 -38.63
C ASN A 3 -5.59 -0.54 -38.11
N SER A 4 -5.75 0.37 -37.15
CA SER A 4 -4.63 1.00 -36.46
C SER A 4 -3.70 -0.09 -35.92
N PRO A 5 -2.37 0.08 -36.00
CA PRO A 5 -1.45 -0.96 -35.56
C PRO A 5 -1.68 -1.26 -34.07
N LEU A 6 -1.92 -2.52 -33.74
CA LEU A 6 -2.05 -3.00 -32.38
C LEU A 6 -0.66 -3.12 -31.75
N THR A 7 -0.51 -2.69 -30.50
CA THR A 7 0.69 -2.95 -29.70
C THR A 7 0.34 -4.00 -28.64
N ALA A 8 1.10 -5.10 -28.62
CA ALA A 8 0.94 -6.14 -27.62
C ALA A 8 1.97 -5.94 -26.50
N VAL A 9 1.52 -6.02 -25.25
CA VAL A 9 2.33 -5.84 -24.05
C VAL A 9 2.22 -7.12 -23.23
N ASN A 10 3.27 -7.93 -23.24
CA ASN A 10 3.37 -9.13 -22.45
C ASN A 10 3.83 -8.78 -21.03
N ILE A 11 3.05 -9.15 -20.03
CA ILE A 11 3.31 -8.84 -18.62
C ILE A 11 3.89 -10.07 -17.94
N PHE A 12 5.13 -9.95 -17.46
CA PHE A 12 5.83 -10.91 -16.62
C PHE A 12 5.94 -10.39 -15.20
N ARG A 13 6.46 -11.23 -14.29
CA ARG A 13 6.62 -10.86 -12.88
C ARG A 13 7.54 -9.64 -12.67
N ASP A 14 8.61 -9.54 -13.45
CA ASP A 14 9.67 -8.53 -13.28
C ASP A 14 9.78 -7.55 -14.47
N LYS A 15 9.00 -7.74 -15.53
CA LYS A 15 9.15 -6.97 -16.77
C LYS A 15 7.93 -6.96 -17.67
N LEU A 16 7.98 -6.04 -18.64
CA LEU A 16 7.12 -6.00 -19.81
C LEU A 16 7.94 -6.30 -21.07
N LEU A 17 7.37 -7.08 -21.97
CA LEU A 17 7.83 -7.16 -23.35
C LEU A 17 6.79 -6.50 -24.26
N ILE A 18 7.20 -5.48 -25.01
CA ILE A 18 6.33 -4.72 -25.90
C ILE A 18 6.70 -5.03 -27.35
N CYS A 19 5.68 -5.31 -28.14
CA CYS A 19 5.81 -5.63 -29.55
C CYS A 19 4.78 -4.85 -30.36
N VAL A 20 5.21 -4.26 -31.46
CA VAL A 20 4.36 -3.47 -32.35
C VAL A 20 4.09 -4.29 -33.61
N ALA A 21 2.82 -4.43 -34.01
CA ALA A 21 2.33 -5.27 -35.13
C ALA A 21 3.16 -5.33 -36.42
N ARG A 22 3.95 -4.29 -36.73
CA ARG A 22 4.73 -4.14 -37.97
C ARG A 22 6.22 -3.92 -37.72
N SER A 23 6.70 -4.24 -36.53
CA SER A 23 8.11 -4.14 -36.16
C SER A 23 8.59 -5.51 -35.64
N PRO A 24 9.74 -6.01 -36.13
CA PRO A 24 10.35 -7.21 -35.56
C PRO A 24 11.02 -6.94 -34.20
N LYS A 25 11.12 -5.67 -33.80
CA LYS A 25 11.79 -5.26 -32.57
C LYS A 25 10.89 -5.51 -31.36
N ILE A 26 11.42 -6.23 -30.38
CA ILE A 26 10.83 -6.40 -29.05
C ILE A 26 11.50 -5.41 -28.11
N TYR A 27 10.71 -4.66 -27.38
CA TYR A 27 11.19 -3.72 -26.38
C TYR A 27 10.98 -4.32 -24.98
N GLU A 28 11.99 -4.23 -24.12
CA GLU A 28 11.91 -4.73 -22.75
C GLU A 28 11.93 -3.56 -21.75
N LEU A 29 10.91 -3.49 -20.88
CA LEU A 29 10.91 -2.63 -19.69
C LEU A 29 11.01 -3.54 -18.47
N ARG A 30 12.04 -3.39 -17.65
CA ARG A 30 12.12 -4.08 -16.36
C ARG A 30 11.53 -3.20 -15.27
N PHE A 31 10.74 -3.80 -14.39
CA PHE A 31 10.19 -3.11 -13.25
C PHE A 31 11.27 -2.89 -12.20
N SER A 32 11.33 -1.67 -11.66
CA SER A 32 12.07 -1.43 -10.42
C SER A 32 11.30 -2.03 -9.23
N PRO A 33 11.99 -2.59 -8.22
CA PRO A 33 11.36 -2.97 -6.96
C PRO A 33 10.64 -1.82 -6.23
N SER A 34 10.93 -0.56 -6.59
CA SER A 34 10.25 0.62 -6.07
C SER A 34 8.91 0.92 -6.75
N SER A 35 8.69 0.45 -7.99
CA SER A 35 7.40 0.61 -8.70
C SER A 35 6.53 -0.62 -8.50
N ILE A 36 7.05 -1.80 -8.83
CA ILE A 36 6.36 -3.08 -8.69
C ILE A 36 7.23 -4.05 -7.90
N LYS A 37 6.64 -4.69 -6.89
CA LYS A 37 7.29 -5.72 -6.10
C LYS A 37 6.29 -6.82 -5.80
N ASP A 38 6.71 -8.07 -5.96
CA ASP A 38 5.89 -9.24 -5.63
C ASP A 38 4.49 -9.21 -6.29
N LEU A 39 4.44 -8.79 -7.56
CA LEU A 39 3.23 -8.62 -8.37
C LEU A 39 2.28 -7.52 -7.89
N GLU A 40 2.68 -6.67 -6.96
CA GLU A 40 1.92 -5.51 -6.51
C GLU A 40 2.56 -4.20 -6.97
N VAL A 41 1.70 -3.23 -7.31
CA VAL A 41 2.12 -1.85 -7.56
C VAL A 41 2.36 -1.17 -6.22
N VAL A 42 3.63 -1.00 -5.87
CA VAL A 42 4.07 -0.39 -4.61
C VAL A 42 4.01 1.14 -4.69
N ASN A 43 4.31 1.69 -5.87
CA ASN A 43 4.26 3.13 -6.12
C ASN A 43 3.80 3.42 -7.55
N GLN A 44 2.55 3.86 -7.68
CA GLN A 44 1.95 4.19 -8.98
C GLN A 44 2.70 5.30 -9.72
N SER A 45 3.13 6.35 -9.02
CA SER A 45 3.85 7.47 -9.67
C SER A 45 5.20 7.03 -10.24
N GLU A 46 5.90 6.14 -9.54
CA GLU A 46 7.17 5.58 -10.01
C GLU A 46 6.97 4.65 -11.21
N LEU A 47 5.88 3.85 -11.20
CA LEU A 47 5.47 3.04 -12.35
C LEU A 47 5.14 3.92 -13.57
N ASP A 48 4.35 4.98 -13.38
CA ASP A 48 3.98 5.92 -14.44
C ASP A 48 5.23 6.59 -15.05
N ASN A 49 6.17 7.02 -14.20
CA ASN A 49 7.43 7.63 -14.64
C ASN A 49 8.31 6.64 -15.41
N GLN A 50 8.38 5.37 -14.98
CA GLN A 50 9.11 4.32 -15.71
C GLN A 50 8.49 4.07 -17.08
N ILE A 51 7.16 3.92 -17.16
CA ILE A 51 6.45 3.72 -18.44
C ILE A 51 6.65 4.92 -19.36
N LYS A 52 6.51 6.15 -18.84
CA LYS A 52 6.75 7.39 -19.60
C LYS A 52 8.17 7.47 -20.16
N SER A 53 9.16 7.22 -19.32
CA SER A 53 10.58 7.28 -19.72
C SER A 53 10.87 6.25 -20.81
N PHE A 54 10.36 5.04 -20.65
CA PHE A 54 10.50 3.97 -21.62
C PHE A 54 9.82 4.25 -22.96
N VAL A 55 8.56 4.71 -22.94
CA VAL A 55 7.80 5.08 -24.14
C VAL A 55 8.54 6.19 -24.91
N THR A 56 9.02 7.20 -24.20
CA THR A 56 9.76 8.33 -24.79
C THR A 56 11.09 7.87 -25.39
N ALA A 57 11.89 7.11 -24.62
CA ALA A 57 13.20 6.63 -25.06
C ALA A 57 13.12 5.73 -26.30
N ASN A 58 12.02 4.99 -26.47
CA ASN A 58 11.79 4.12 -27.61
C ASN A 58 10.91 4.74 -28.70
N SER A 59 10.51 6.00 -28.55
CA SER A 59 9.63 6.71 -29.49
C SER A 59 8.35 5.93 -29.83
N LEU A 60 7.78 5.24 -28.84
CA LEU A 60 6.58 4.43 -29.03
C LEU A 60 5.37 5.36 -29.21
N LYS A 61 4.60 5.11 -30.28
CA LYS A 61 3.42 5.91 -30.60
C LYS A 61 2.17 5.36 -29.92
N PRO A 62 1.26 6.23 -29.44
CA PRO A 62 -0.03 5.81 -28.90
C PRO A 62 -0.81 4.95 -29.88
N THR A 63 -1.27 3.79 -29.40
CA THR A 63 -2.01 2.78 -30.16
C THR A 63 -2.91 1.99 -29.19
N PRO A 64 -3.90 1.26 -29.71
CA PRO A 64 -4.61 0.28 -28.89
C PRO A 64 -3.63 -0.79 -28.36
N LEU A 65 -3.73 -1.07 -27.07
CA LEU A 65 -2.93 -2.05 -26.34
C LEU A 65 -3.71 -3.33 -26.11
N LEU A 66 -3.06 -4.45 -26.41
CA LEU A 66 -3.42 -5.76 -25.90
C LEU A 66 -2.47 -6.11 -24.75
N LEU A 67 -2.99 -6.18 -23.52
CA LEU A 67 -2.21 -6.68 -22.40
C LEU A 67 -2.30 -8.21 -22.37
N VAL A 68 -1.14 -8.88 -22.42
CA VAL A 68 -1.01 -10.33 -22.44
C VAL A 68 -0.36 -10.79 -21.13
N LEU A 69 -1.14 -11.43 -20.26
CA LEU A 69 -0.70 -11.87 -18.94
C LEU A 69 0.00 -13.23 -19.04
N SER A 70 1.28 -13.31 -18.69
CA SER A 70 2.01 -14.59 -18.63
C SER A 70 1.53 -15.46 -17.45
N SER A 71 1.83 -16.76 -17.48
CA SER A 71 1.60 -17.68 -16.36
C SER A 71 2.29 -17.29 -15.05
N GLN A 72 3.26 -16.37 -15.11
CA GLN A 72 3.95 -15.85 -13.92
C GLN A 72 3.15 -14.79 -13.16
N VAL A 73 2.09 -14.26 -13.78
CA VAL A 73 1.24 -13.20 -13.19
C VAL A 73 -0.24 -13.61 -13.12
N THR A 74 -0.55 -14.86 -13.47
CA THR A 74 -1.89 -15.47 -13.38
C THR A 74 -1.87 -16.63 -12.37
N PHE A 75 -3.03 -16.91 -11.79
CA PHE A 75 -3.27 -18.07 -10.94
C PHE A 75 -4.34 -18.92 -11.59
N GLU A 76 -4.04 -20.19 -11.82
CA GLU A 76 -4.84 -21.04 -12.70
C GLU A 76 -5.29 -22.31 -11.96
N LYS A 77 -6.54 -22.72 -12.21
CA LYS A 77 -7.10 -23.96 -11.68
C LYS A 77 -7.89 -24.66 -12.79
N ASP A 78 -7.50 -25.89 -13.12
CA ASP A 78 -8.29 -26.76 -14.01
C ASP A 78 -9.57 -27.17 -13.25
N ILE A 79 -10.72 -26.71 -13.73
CA ILE A 79 -12.03 -27.00 -13.14
C ILE A 79 -12.83 -28.01 -13.96
N THR A 80 -12.28 -28.49 -15.06
CA THR A 80 -12.85 -29.56 -15.89
C THR A 80 -13.25 -30.79 -15.07
N PRO A 81 -12.38 -31.36 -14.19
CA PRO A 81 -12.73 -32.56 -13.44
C PRO A 81 -13.70 -32.29 -12.28
N ILE A 82 -14.08 -31.03 -12.03
CA ILE A 82 -14.89 -30.66 -10.87
C ILE A 82 -16.38 -30.73 -11.24
N PRO A 83 -17.19 -31.53 -10.51
CA PRO A 83 -18.64 -31.59 -10.71
C PRO A 83 -19.29 -30.22 -10.50
N GLN A 84 -20.28 -29.88 -11.34
CA GLN A 84 -20.95 -28.57 -11.30
C GLN A 84 -21.47 -28.18 -9.91
N ALA A 85 -22.04 -29.14 -9.17
CA ALA A 85 -22.55 -28.92 -7.81
C ALA A 85 -21.47 -28.47 -6.81
N SER A 86 -20.21 -28.89 -7.02
CA SER A 86 -19.08 -28.59 -6.14
C SER A 86 -18.20 -27.43 -6.64
N ARG A 87 -18.42 -26.95 -7.87
CA ARG A 87 -17.58 -25.90 -8.49
C ARG A 87 -17.57 -24.62 -7.67
N LYS A 88 -18.73 -24.14 -7.20
CA LYS A 88 -18.82 -22.88 -6.45
C LYS A 88 -17.94 -22.86 -5.20
N GLU A 89 -18.00 -23.92 -4.39
CA GLU A 89 -17.23 -24.03 -3.16
C GLU A 89 -15.72 -24.15 -3.43
N ILE A 90 -15.34 -24.97 -4.41
CA ILE A 90 -13.93 -25.17 -4.76
C ILE A 90 -13.33 -23.91 -5.40
N ILE A 91 -14.08 -23.20 -6.25
CA ILE A 91 -13.68 -21.91 -6.79
C ILE A 91 -13.44 -20.95 -5.63
N GLN A 92 -14.40 -20.79 -4.72
CA GLN A 92 -14.24 -19.87 -3.59
C GLN A 92 -13.00 -20.22 -2.73
N SER A 93 -12.81 -21.50 -2.42
CA SER A 93 -11.63 -21.97 -1.69
C SER A 93 -10.32 -21.61 -2.41
N PHE A 94 -10.27 -21.75 -3.74
CA PHE A 94 -9.12 -21.32 -4.51
C PHE A 94 -8.91 -19.79 -4.47
N LEU A 95 -9.98 -19.00 -4.65
CA LEU A 95 -9.91 -17.53 -4.56
C LEU A 95 -9.43 -17.05 -3.18
N ASP A 96 -9.73 -17.80 -2.13
CA ASP A 96 -9.29 -17.51 -0.76
C ASP A 96 -7.77 -17.70 -0.58
N THR A 97 -7.14 -18.57 -1.38
CA THR A 97 -5.68 -18.78 -1.37
C THR A 97 -4.88 -17.74 -2.14
N VAL A 98 -5.53 -16.96 -3.01
CA VAL A 98 -4.85 -15.95 -3.84
C VAL A 98 -4.45 -14.75 -2.97
N PRO A 99 -3.15 -14.40 -2.89
CA PRO A 99 -2.62 -13.48 -1.89
C PRO A 99 -2.75 -12.00 -2.30
N PHE A 100 -3.88 -11.59 -2.90
CA PHE A 100 -4.11 -10.20 -3.29
C PHE A 100 -5.43 -9.66 -2.76
N ALA A 101 -5.42 -8.37 -2.43
CA ALA A 101 -6.59 -7.68 -1.90
C ALA A 101 -7.66 -7.40 -2.96
N SER A 102 -7.24 -7.21 -4.23
CA SER A 102 -8.14 -6.99 -5.36
C SER A 102 -7.80 -7.97 -6.47
N ILE A 103 -8.77 -8.81 -6.82
CA ILE A 103 -8.63 -9.82 -7.86
C ILE A 103 -9.75 -9.69 -8.89
N SER A 104 -9.44 -10.06 -10.13
CA SER A 104 -10.45 -10.38 -11.13
C SER A 104 -10.31 -11.86 -11.48
N PHE A 105 -11.42 -12.55 -11.71
CA PHE A 105 -11.38 -13.94 -12.14
C PHE A 105 -12.43 -14.22 -13.20
N LYS A 106 -12.12 -15.20 -14.06
CA LYS A 106 -12.99 -15.65 -15.13
C LYS A 106 -12.66 -17.09 -15.49
N THR A 107 -13.68 -17.85 -15.87
CA THR A 107 -13.49 -19.19 -16.44
C THR A 107 -13.29 -19.05 -17.95
N PHE A 108 -12.21 -19.63 -18.42
CA PHE A 108 -11.87 -19.70 -19.84
C PHE A 108 -12.03 -21.13 -20.32
N HIS A 109 -12.58 -21.29 -21.52
CA HIS A 109 -12.62 -22.57 -22.21
C HIS A 109 -11.45 -22.63 -23.20
N TYR A 110 -10.53 -23.56 -22.98
CA TYR A 110 -9.35 -23.74 -23.82
C TYR A 110 -9.15 -25.21 -24.15
N GLN A 111 -9.21 -25.53 -25.45
CA GLN A 111 -9.30 -26.90 -25.94
C GLN A 111 -10.50 -27.60 -25.25
N ASP A 112 -10.31 -28.77 -24.65
CA ASP A 112 -11.37 -29.50 -23.94
C ASP A 112 -11.37 -29.23 -22.43
N LYS A 113 -10.80 -28.10 -21.99
CA LYS A 113 -10.65 -27.76 -20.57
C LYS A 113 -11.36 -26.47 -20.21
N ASP A 114 -11.99 -26.50 -19.04
CA ASP A 114 -12.43 -25.31 -18.33
C ASP A 114 -11.35 -24.92 -17.32
N ILE A 115 -10.78 -23.73 -17.47
CA ILE A 115 -9.70 -23.22 -16.64
C ILE A 115 -10.17 -21.93 -15.97
N LEU A 116 -10.23 -21.94 -14.64
CA LEU A 116 -10.41 -20.73 -13.87
C LEU A 116 -9.07 -19.97 -13.85
N VAL A 117 -9.08 -18.72 -14.28
CA VAL A 117 -7.92 -17.83 -14.22
C VAL A 117 -8.24 -16.66 -13.29
N VAL A 118 -7.33 -16.39 -12.36
CA VAL A 118 -7.42 -15.30 -11.37
C VAL A 118 -6.20 -14.40 -11.53
N ILE A 119 -6.41 -13.09 -11.48
CA ILE A 119 -5.39 -12.08 -11.73
C ILE A 119 -5.39 -11.02 -10.62
N ASN A 120 -4.22 -10.45 -10.32
CA ASN A 120 -4.14 -9.25 -9.49
C ASN A 120 -4.65 -8.05 -10.29
N ARG A 121 -5.77 -7.48 -9.87
CA ARG A 121 -6.39 -6.37 -10.58
C ARG A 121 -5.55 -5.09 -10.53
N ASN A 122 -4.96 -4.81 -9.38
CA ASN A 122 -4.14 -3.62 -9.18
C ASN A 122 -2.91 -3.60 -10.11
N LEU A 123 -2.36 -4.77 -10.44
CA LEU A 123 -1.20 -4.88 -11.32
C LEU A 123 -1.52 -4.39 -12.74
N TYR A 124 -2.55 -4.95 -13.38
CA TYR A 124 -2.87 -4.55 -14.75
C TYR A 124 -3.52 -3.18 -14.81
N ASP A 125 -4.31 -2.78 -13.80
CA ASP A 125 -4.90 -1.43 -13.74
C ASP A 125 -3.80 -0.36 -13.58
N GLY A 126 -2.75 -0.62 -12.80
CA GLY A 126 -1.62 0.30 -12.65
C GLY A 126 -0.78 0.42 -13.93
N ILE A 127 -0.57 -0.69 -14.65
CA ILE A 127 0.11 -0.67 -15.97
C ILE A 127 -0.76 0.06 -16.99
N LYS A 128 -2.07 -0.24 -17.03
CA LYS A 128 -3.06 0.44 -17.88
C LYS A 128 -3.03 1.95 -17.65
N HIS A 129 -3.08 2.39 -16.39
CA HIS A 129 -3.03 3.80 -16.03
C HIS A 129 -1.81 4.51 -16.62
N GLY A 130 -0.61 3.94 -16.45
CA GLY A 130 0.63 4.56 -16.94
C GLY A 130 0.68 4.70 -18.47
N PHE A 131 0.15 3.72 -19.21
CA PHE A 131 0.06 3.82 -20.67
C PHE A 131 -1.04 4.78 -21.14
N GLU A 132 -2.21 4.77 -20.51
CA GLU A 132 -3.33 5.65 -20.86
C GLU A 132 -3.03 7.13 -20.60
N ALA A 133 -2.25 7.42 -19.56
CA ALA A 133 -1.72 8.77 -19.29
C ALA A 133 -0.86 9.32 -20.45
N LEU A 134 -0.37 8.44 -21.34
CA LEU A 134 0.42 8.78 -22.52
C LEU A 134 -0.38 8.71 -23.82
N GLY A 135 -1.70 8.53 -23.73
CA GLY A 135 -2.63 8.51 -24.86
C GLY A 135 -2.84 7.15 -25.51
N PHE A 136 -2.23 6.08 -24.99
CA PHE A 136 -2.59 4.72 -25.41
C PHE A 136 -3.99 4.37 -24.89
N SER A 137 -4.61 3.32 -25.45
CA SER A 137 -5.89 2.81 -24.95
C SER A 137 -5.80 1.31 -24.77
N VAL A 138 -6.21 0.77 -23.61
CA VAL A 138 -6.20 -0.68 -23.41
C VAL A 138 -7.47 -1.28 -23.99
N SER A 139 -7.33 -2.08 -25.06
CA SER A 139 -8.46 -2.71 -25.75
C SER A 139 -8.84 -4.09 -25.21
N ALA A 140 -7.90 -4.80 -24.58
CA ALA A 140 -8.14 -6.12 -23.99
C ALA A 140 -7.02 -6.51 -23.01
N VAL A 141 -7.38 -7.37 -22.05
CA VAL A 141 -6.48 -7.99 -21.07
C VAL A 141 -6.69 -9.50 -21.10
N ILE A 142 -5.74 -10.26 -21.62
CA ILE A 142 -5.91 -11.69 -21.94
C ILE A 142 -4.77 -12.55 -21.36
N PRO A 143 -5.04 -13.75 -20.82
CA PRO A 143 -3.99 -14.71 -20.51
C PRO A 143 -3.21 -15.17 -21.76
N ALA A 144 -1.90 -15.33 -21.63
CA ALA A 144 -1.02 -15.86 -22.67
C ALA A 144 -1.48 -17.26 -23.14
N LEU A 145 -2.01 -18.07 -22.22
CA LEU A 145 -2.57 -19.39 -22.50
C LEU A 145 -3.62 -19.35 -23.61
N MET A 146 -4.49 -18.33 -23.64
CA MET A 146 -5.55 -18.21 -24.64
C MET A 146 -5.01 -17.94 -26.05
N LEU A 147 -3.79 -17.43 -26.16
CA LEU A 147 -3.17 -17.12 -27.44
C LEU A 147 -2.40 -18.30 -28.03
N GLY A 148 -2.09 -19.32 -27.21
CA GLY A 148 -1.33 -20.50 -27.62
C GLY A 148 0.16 -20.21 -27.80
N LEU A 149 0.74 -19.35 -26.95
CA LEU A 149 2.16 -18.90 -27.04
C LEU A 149 3.20 -19.96 -26.61
N GLY A 150 2.76 -21.19 -26.32
CA GLY A 150 3.63 -22.28 -25.85
C GLY A 150 4.16 -22.04 -24.44
N SER A 151 5.09 -22.89 -23.99
CA SER A 151 5.55 -22.96 -22.59
C SER A 151 6.36 -21.77 -22.08
N LYS A 152 6.74 -20.83 -22.94
CA LYS A 152 7.50 -19.63 -22.53
C LYS A 152 6.61 -18.41 -22.32
N ASP A 153 5.36 -18.45 -22.75
CA ASP A 153 4.42 -17.30 -22.74
C ASP A 153 4.98 -16.02 -23.38
N THR A 154 6.04 -16.11 -24.19
CA THR A 154 6.74 -14.95 -24.75
C THR A 154 6.16 -14.54 -26.09
N LEU A 155 5.83 -13.26 -26.22
CA LEU A 155 5.56 -12.65 -27.53
C LEU A 155 6.81 -12.64 -28.40
N SER A 156 6.78 -13.38 -29.52
CA SER A 156 7.70 -13.20 -30.65
C SER A 156 7.11 -12.24 -31.68
N ALA A 157 7.93 -11.75 -32.62
CA ALA A 157 7.43 -10.92 -33.73
C ALA A 157 6.34 -11.63 -34.55
N GLU A 158 6.48 -12.94 -34.74
CA GLU A 158 5.51 -13.80 -35.42
C GLU A 158 4.22 -13.95 -34.59
N ALA A 159 4.35 -14.13 -33.27
CA ALA A 159 3.20 -14.18 -32.37
C ALA A 159 2.39 -12.88 -32.41
N CYS A 160 3.05 -11.71 -32.47
CA CYS A 160 2.37 -10.43 -32.59
C CYS A 160 1.56 -10.28 -33.88
N GLN A 161 2.07 -10.83 -35.00
CA GLN A 161 1.32 -10.85 -36.25
C GLN A 161 0.11 -11.79 -36.19
N LEU A 162 0.24 -12.93 -35.50
CA LEU A 162 -0.84 -13.89 -35.33
C LEU A 162 -1.97 -13.37 -34.43
N ILE A 163 -1.63 -12.57 -33.40
CA ILE A 163 -2.60 -11.98 -32.47
C ILE A 163 -3.63 -11.10 -33.18
N ILE A 164 -3.21 -10.33 -34.19
CA ILE A 164 -4.10 -9.43 -34.96
C ILE A 164 -5.21 -10.22 -35.65
N LYS A 165 -4.95 -11.48 -36.02
CA LYS A 165 -5.93 -12.36 -36.67
C LYS A 165 -6.96 -12.95 -35.70
N LYS A 166 -6.74 -12.85 -34.38
CA LYS A 166 -7.60 -13.43 -33.33
C LYS A 166 -8.47 -12.39 -32.61
N THR A 167 -8.73 -11.23 -33.24
CA THR A 167 -9.38 -10.09 -32.58
C THR A 167 -10.74 -10.43 -31.94
N ASP A 168 -11.62 -11.17 -32.63
CA ASP A 168 -12.94 -11.52 -32.09
C ASP A 168 -12.84 -12.52 -30.92
N PHE A 169 -11.91 -13.47 -31.02
CA PHE A 169 -11.62 -14.41 -29.94
C PHE A 169 -11.12 -13.66 -28.69
N ILE A 170 -10.25 -12.67 -28.86
CA ILE A 170 -9.70 -11.86 -27.77
C ILE A 170 -10.81 -11.09 -27.05
N LYS A 171 -11.68 -10.37 -27.79
CA LYS A 171 -12.78 -9.57 -27.20
C LYS A 171 -13.72 -10.39 -26.30
N ASN A 172 -13.96 -11.65 -26.67
CA ASN A 172 -14.84 -12.52 -25.90
C ASN A 172 -14.11 -13.20 -24.72
N ASN A 173 -12.77 -13.30 -24.80
CA ASN A 173 -11.92 -14.01 -23.85
C ASN A 173 -10.90 -13.07 -23.22
N ASP A 174 -11.34 -11.90 -22.79
CA ASP A 174 -10.55 -10.98 -21.97
C ASP A 174 -11.21 -10.72 -20.60
N PHE A 175 -10.45 -10.06 -19.72
CA PHE A 175 -10.87 -9.62 -18.39
C PHE A 175 -11.55 -8.24 -18.37
N LEU A 176 -11.72 -7.58 -19.52
CA LEU A 176 -12.45 -6.32 -19.63
C LEU A 176 -13.93 -6.52 -19.97
N SER A 177 -14.29 -7.71 -20.46
CA SER A 177 -15.65 -8.13 -20.76
C SER A 177 -16.55 -8.23 -19.51
N GLU A 178 -17.86 -8.02 -19.72
CA GLU A 178 -18.91 -7.97 -18.68
C GLU A 178 -19.03 -9.24 -17.83
N THR A 179 -18.54 -10.39 -18.33
CA THR A 179 -18.59 -11.68 -17.62
C THR A 179 -17.47 -11.87 -16.60
N THR A 180 -16.62 -10.85 -16.41
CA THR A 180 -15.52 -10.89 -15.43
C THR A 180 -16.05 -10.65 -14.02
N GLU A 181 -15.79 -11.57 -13.10
CA GLU A 181 -16.15 -11.41 -11.70
C GLU A 181 -15.03 -10.69 -10.94
N ILE A 182 -15.42 -9.74 -10.08
CA ILE A 182 -14.50 -8.92 -9.28
C ILE A 182 -14.57 -9.39 -7.83
N GLY A 183 -13.43 -9.81 -7.29
CA GLY A 183 -13.27 -10.17 -5.89
C GLY A 183 -12.51 -9.09 -5.11
N SER A 184 -13.02 -8.73 -3.92
CA SER A 184 -12.36 -7.79 -3.01
C SER A 184 -12.15 -8.38 -1.61
N PHE A 185 -11.09 -7.97 -0.92
CA PHE A 185 -10.81 -8.38 0.46
C PHE A 185 -11.90 -7.92 1.45
N GLN A 186 -12.56 -6.78 1.20
CA GLN A 186 -13.68 -6.34 2.04
C GLN A 186 -14.90 -7.26 1.93
N GLN A 187 -15.17 -7.84 0.76
CA GLN A 187 -16.17 -8.90 0.64
C GLN A 187 -15.74 -10.17 1.40
N LYS A 188 -14.44 -10.51 1.43
CA LYS A 188 -13.90 -11.62 2.25
C LYS A 188 -14.18 -11.38 3.75
N GLU A 189 -13.95 -10.18 4.26
CA GLU A 189 -14.20 -9.83 5.66
C GLU A 189 -15.69 -9.92 6.01
N GLN A 190 -16.57 -9.40 5.15
CA GLN A 190 -18.01 -9.50 5.37
C GLN A 190 -18.58 -10.92 5.26
N GLN A 191 -18.04 -11.76 4.36
CA GLN A 191 -18.41 -13.17 4.28
C GLN A 191 -17.93 -13.96 5.51
N PHE A 192 -16.72 -13.69 6.00
CA PHE A 192 -16.20 -14.29 7.22
C PHE A 192 -17.06 -13.93 8.44
N LEU A 193 -17.41 -12.65 8.59
CA LEU A 193 -18.30 -12.16 9.65
C LEU A 193 -19.70 -12.77 9.57
N LYS A 194 -20.26 -12.96 8.36
CA LYS A 194 -21.54 -13.64 8.16
C LYS A 194 -21.47 -15.12 8.53
N LYS A 195 -20.40 -15.82 8.14
CA LYS A 195 -20.20 -17.25 8.41
C LYS A 195 -19.98 -17.55 9.90
N HIS A 196 -19.27 -16.68 10.61
CA HIS A 196 -18.89 -16.87 12.02
C HIS A 196 -19.58 -15.91 12.99
N ARG A 197 -20.71 -15.30 12.60
CA ARG A 197 -21.44 -14.27 13.37
C ARG A 197 -21.65 -14.63 14.84
N LEU A 198 -22.01 -15.88 15.14
CA LEU A 198 -22.29 -16.33 16.50
C LEU A 198 -21.02 -16.33 17.37
N LEU A 199 -19.90 -16.83 16.85
CA LEU A 199 -18.62 -16.87 17.56
C LEU A 199 -18.09 -15.46 17.81
N VAL A 200 -18.16 -14.58 16.81
CA VAL A 200 -17.72 -13.18 16.94
C VAL A 200 -18.56 -12.45 18.00
N ALA A 201 -19.88 -12.68 18.03
CA ALA A 201 -20.76 -12.10 19.05
C ALA A 201 -20.42 -12.59 20.47
N LEU A 202 -20.14 -13.89 20.64
CA LEU A 202 -19.76 -14.48 21.92
C LEU A 202 -18.41 -13.94 22.43
N PHE A 203 -17.40 -13.85 21.57
CA PHE A 203 -16.11 -13.26 21.94
C PHE A 203 -16.23 -11.78 22.30
N SER A 204 -17.03 -11.03 21.54
CA SER A 204 -17.28 -9.60 21.83
C SER A 204 -17.96 -9.42 23.17
N LEU A 205 -18.97 -10.24 23.48
CA LEU A 205 -19.68 -10.21 24.77
C LEU A 205 -18.75 -10.59 25.93
N PHE A 206 -17.90 -11.59 25.74
CA PHE A 206 -16.91 -12.01 26.74
C PHE A 206 -15.91 -10.90 27.06
N PHE A 207 -15.38 -10.20 26.04
CA PHE A 207 -14.47 -9.07 26.24
C PHE A 207 -15.14 -7.91 26.99
N ILE A 208 -16.40 -7.59 26.66
CA ILE A 208 -17.15 -6.54 27.35
C ILE A 208 -17.41 -6.94 28.82
N ALA A 209 -17.84 -8.17 29.07
CA ALA A 209 -18.07 -8.65 30.44
C ALA A 209 -16.77 -8.68 31.27
N SER A 210 -15.65 -9.06 30.66
CA SER A 210 -14.32 -9.06 31.29
C SER A 210 -13.84 -7.65 31.62
N ALA A 211 -14.05 -6.68 30.71
CA ALA A 211 -13.74 -5.27 30.95
C ALA A 211 -14.58 -4.68 32.10
N LEU A 212 -15.87 -5.02 32.17
CA LEU A 212 -16.73 -4.56 33.27
C LEU A 212 -16.35 -5.21 34.60
N GLY A 213 -16.03 -6.51 34.60
CA GLY A 213 -15.58 -7.24 35.78
C GLY A 213 -14.25 -6.71 36.33
N THR A 214 -13.30 -6.37 35.46
CA THR A 214 -12.01 -5.77 35.86
C THR A 214 -12.21 -4.37 36.46
N VAL A 215 -13.03 -3.51 35.86
CA VAL A 215 -13.37 -2.20 36.43
C VAL A 215 -14.04 -2.33 37.80
N TYR A 216 -15.01 -3.24 37.93
CA TYR A 216 -15.67 -3.51 39.21
C TYR A 216 -14.67 -3.97 40.29
N TYR A 217 -13.78 -4.89 39.93
CA TYR A 217 -12.73 -5.38 40.84
C TYR A 217 -11.83 -4.25 41.35
N PHE A 218 -11.36 -3.37 40.46
CA PHE A 218 -10.49 -2.24 40.85
C PHE A 218 -11.21 -1.17 41.69
N TYR A 219 -12.49 -0.93 41.45
CA TYR A 219 -13.25 0.10 42.18
C TYR A 219 -13.80 -0.37 43.52
N VAL A 220 -14.10 -1.66 43.68
CA VAL A 220 -14.82 -2.18 44.86
C VAL A 220 -13.93 -3.02 45.77
N LEU A 221 -12.98 -3.79 45.22
CA LEU A 221 -12.17 -4.73 46.01
C LEU A 221 -10.76 -4.22 46.38
N LEU A 222 -10.24 -3.19 45.70
CA LEU A 222 -8.98 -2.56 46.09
C LEU A 222 -9.23 -1.30 46.95
N PRO A 223 -8.66 -1.20 48.17
CA PRO A 223 -8.77 0.00 48.98
C PRO A 223 -8.08 1.18 48.29
N GLN A 224 -8.84 2.24 48.02
CA GLN A 224 -8.30 3.49 47.50
C GLN A 224 -7.43 4.15 48.58
N SER A 225 -6.11 4.12 48.39
CA SER A 225 -5.18 4.91 49.20
C SER A 225 -5.44 6.39 48.96
N THR A 226 -6.19 7.01 49.87
CA THR A 226 -6.52 8.44 49.86
C THR A 226 -5.45 9.22 50.62
N ALA A 227 -4.27 9.39 50.02
CA ALA A 227 -3.33 10.42 50.47
C ALA A 227 -3.60 11.73 49.71
N ARG A 228 -4.66 12.45 50.09
CA ARG A 228 -4.95 13.80 49.58
C ARG A 228 -4.32 14.83 50.52
N LYS A 229 -3.13 15.35 50.19
CA LYS A 229 -2.58 16.53 50.88
C LYS A 229 -3.41 17.76 50.51
N SER A 230 -3.96 18.41 51.52
CA SER A 230 -4.65 19.71 51.42
C SER A 230 -3.61 20.82 51.24
N VAL A 231 -3.77 21.63 50.20
CA VAL A 231 -3.00 22.87 50.02
C VAL A 231 -3.93 24.04 50.34
N THR A 232 -3.60 24.79 51.39
CA THR A 232 -4.26 26.05 51.76
C THR A 232 -3.88 27.13 50.75
N VAL A 233 -4.88 27.77 50.12
CA VAL A 233 -4.68 28.90 49.21
C VAL A 233 -4.81 30.21 50.01
N PRO A 234 -3.80 31.10 50.04
CA PRO A 234 -3.97 32.43 50.59
C PRO A 234 -4.70 33.34 49.58
N THR A 235 -5.65 34.12 50.10
CA THR A 235 -6.35 35.18 49.36
C THR A 235 -5.42 36.37 49.15
N ILE A 236 -5.23 36.82 47.90
CA ILE A 236 -4.50 38.06 47.58
C ILE A 236 -5.39 39.04 46.80
N ARG A 237 -5.35 40.28 47.30
CA ARG A 237 -6.00 41.51 46.86
C ARG A 237 -5.39 42.03 45.54
N PRO A 238 -6.15 42.63 44.62
CA PRO A 238 -5.60 43.12 43.36
C PRO A 238 -4.83 44.43 43.60
N THR A 239 -3.56 44.50 43.20
CA THR A 239 -2.82 45.76 43.09
C THR A 239 -1.79 45.67 41.96
N ARG A 240 -1.97 46.60 41.01
CA ARG A 240 -1.12 47.14 39.93
C ARG A 240 0.08 46.32 39.43
N THR A 241 0.03 46.10 38.12
CA THR A 241 1.02 45.54 37.18
C THR A 241 2.31 46.36 37.06
N PRO A 242 3.47 45.74 37.29
CA PRO A 242 4.76 46.07 36.66
C PRO A 242 5.28 44.85 35.84
N PRO A 243 6.34 44.99 35.03
CA PRO A 243 6.61 44.09 33.90
C PRO A 243 6.86 42.65 34.34
N THR A 244 6.19 41.73 33.64
CA THR A 244 6.22 40.28 33.85
C THR A 244 7.65 39.72 33.75
N PRO A 245 8.21 39.10 34.80
CA PRO A 245 9.33 38.20 34.66
C PRO A 245 8.88 36.95 33.91
N THR A 246 9.66 36.53 32.92
CA THR A 246 9.48 35.32 32.13
C THR A 246 9.35 34.11 33.05
N LEU A 247 8.14 33.54 33.12
CA LEU A 247 7.88 32.30 33.84
C LEU A 247 8.57 31.16 33.09
N THR A 248 9.55 30.54 33.73
CA THR A 248 10.08 29.23 33.32
C THR A 248 8.92 28.22 33.38
N PRO A 249 8.55 27.54 32.28
CA PRO A 249 7.41 26.64 32.29
C PRO A 249 7.71 25.45 33.20
N THR A 250 6.83 25.23 34.18
CA THR A 250 6.79 24.00 34.99
C THR A 250 6.32 22.86 34.06
N PRO A 251 7.00 21.71 33.99
CA PRO A 251 6.65 20.66 33.06
C PRO A 251 5.27 20.08 33.41
N THR A 252 4.32 20.26 32.50
CA THR A 252 3.05 19.53 32.48
C THR A 252 3.36 18.03 32.48
N PRO A 253 2.72 17.20 33.33
CA PRO A 253 2.88 15.74 33.26
C PRO A 253 2.47 15.27 31.86
N GLY A 254 3.46 14.91 31.05
CA GLY A 254 3.22 14.38 29.71
C GLY A 254 2.54 13.02 29.78
N ILE A 255 1.82 12.67 28.73
CA ILE A 255 1.09 11.41 28.64
C ILE A 255 2.11 10.30 28.32
N PRO A 256 1.96 9.07 28.88
CA PRO A 256 2.92 7.98 28.62
C PRO A 256 3.17 7.71 27.14
N ILE A 257 4.42 7.45 26.77
CA ILE A 257 4.85 7.16 25.39
C ILE A 257 4.05 6.05 24.69
N SER A 258 3.54 5.08 25.45
CA SER A 258 2.67 3.99 24.99
C SER A 258 1.30 4.42 24.49
N SER A 259 0.93 5.68 24.70
CA SER A 259 -0.28 6.30 24.14
C SER A 259 0.01 7.27 23.00
N LEU A 260 1.28 7.61 22.76
CA LEU A 260 1.68 8.62 21.79
C LEU A 260 1.83 8.02 20.39
N SER A 261 1.47 8.82 19.40
CA SER A 261 1.55 8.49 17.97
C SER A 261 2.74 9.19 17.30
N LEU A 262 3.47 8.45 16.45
CA LEU A 262 4.66 8.92 15.74
C LEU A 262 4.47 8.82 14.23
N GLN A 263 4.83 9.89 13.51
CA GLN A 263 4.96 9.89 12.06
C GLN A 263 6.39 10.19 11.65
N ILE A 264 6.92 9.40 10.71
CA ILE A 264 8.25 9.58 10.14
C ILE A 264 8.11 9.77 8.63
N LEU A 265 8.50 10.94 8.14
CA LEU A 265 8.43 11.32 6.74
C LEU A 265 9.84 11.36 6.14
N ASN A 266 10.00 10.77 4.96
CA ASN A 266 11.24 10.80 4.20
C ASN A 266 11.20 11.90 3.14
N ALA A 267 11.99 12.95 3.33
CA ALA A 267 12.22 14.02 2.35
C ALA A 267 13.65 14.01 1.78
N SER A 268 14.49 13.03 2.12
CA SER A 268 15.89 12.99 1.68
C SER A 268 16.05 12.51 0.23
N GLY A 269 15.03 11.85 -0.31
CA GLY A 269 15.08 11.16 -1.60
C GLY A 269 15.82 9.82 -1.55
N ILE A 270 16.33 9.39 -0.38
CA ILE A 270 17.01 8.10 -0.22
C ILE A 270 15.98 7.06 0.28
N PRO A 271 15.64 6.02 -0.52
CA PRO A 271 14.67 5.02 -0.13
C PRO A 271 15.04 4.31 1.18
N GLY A 272 14.04 4.01 2.02
CA GLY A 272 14.20 3.22 3.23
C GLY A 272 14.70 3.97 4.48
N GLN A 273 15.04 5.26 4.40
CA GLN A 273 15.51 6.02 5.57
C GLN A 273 14.45 6.17 6.66
N ALA A 274 13.19 6.46 6.32
CA ALA A 274 12.11 6.52 7.30
C ALA A 274 11.90 5.18 8.01
N THR A 275 11.98 4.06 7.28
CA THR A 275 11.90 2.70 7.83
C THR A 275 13.11 2.35 8.71
N ALA A 276 14.30 2.82 8.34
CA ALA A 276 15.50 2.65 9.15
C ALA A 276 15.37 3.39 10.50
N LEU A 277 14.90 4.64 10.49
CA LEU A 277 14.65 5.41 11.70
C LEU A 277 13.50 4.82 12.54
N GLN A 278 12.43 4.34 11.88
CA GLN A 278 11.34 3.63 12.55
C GLN A 278 11.89 2.48 13.41
N ARG A 279 12.75 1.62 12.87
CA ARG A 279 13.33 0.50 13.61
C ARG A 279 14.09 0.91 14.86
N GLN A 280 14.74 2.08 14.83
CA GLN A 280 15.47 2.62 15.99
C GLN A 280 14.54 3.21 17.05
N LEU A 281 13.36 3.71 16.66
CA LEU A 281 12.39 4.31 17.57
C LEU A 281 11.34 3.32 18.10
N THR A 282 11.14 2.17 17.45
CA THR A 282 10.24 1.10 17.91
C THR A 282 10.46 0.67 19.37
N PRO A 283 11.71 0.50 19.87
CA PRO A 283 11.96 0.12 21.27
C PRO A 283 11.45 1.12 22.30
N LEU A 284 11.14 2.36 21.91
CA LEU A 284 10.56 3.36 22.81
C LEU A 284 9.09 3.09 23.14
N GLY A 285 8.40 2.26 22.36
CA GLY A 285 7.07 1.74 22.69
C GLY A 285 5.88 2.64 22.34
N PHE A 286 5.94 3.42 21.25
CA PHE A 286 4.81 4.22 20.76
C PHE A 286 3.57 3.37 20.45
N SER A 287 2.37 3.96 20.57
CA SER A 287 1.10 3.28 20.25
C SER A 287 0.93 3.00 18.75
N SER A 288 1.44 3.92 17.92
CA SER A 288 1.40 3.82 16.46
C SER A 288 2.61 4.53 15.87
N ILE A 289 3.29 3.87 14.93
CA ILE A 289 4.36 4.47 14.14
C ILE A 289 4.01 4.35 12.67
N LYS A 290 3.85 5.48 11.98
CA LYS A 290 3.63 5.51 10.53
C LYS A 290 4.84 6.08 9.81
N THR A 291 5.21 5.45 8.71
CA THR A 291 6.24 5.97 7.79
C THR A 291 5.57 6.47 6.51
N GLY A 292 6.22 7.42 5.84
CA GLY A 292 5.76 7.95 4.57
C GLY A 292 6.85 8.75 3.85
N ASN A 293 6.53 9.23 2.66
CA ASN A 293 7.36 10.19 1.93
C ASN A 293 6.81 11.61 2.13
N ALA A 294 7.70 12.59 2.15
CA ALA A 294 7.35 14.00 2.22
C ALA A 294 7.73 14.68 0.89
N SER A 295 6.85 15.53 0.38
CA SER A 295 7.10 16.36 -0.82
C SER A 295 7.77 17.70 -0.48
N VAL A 296 8.20 17.90 0.76
CA VAL A 296 8.85 19.14 1.21
C VAL A 296 10.36 19.05 1.06
N ASN A 297 10.99 20.12 0.58
CA ASN A 297 12.45 20.22 0.54
C ASN A 297 12.95 20.89 1.81
N LEU A 298 13.57 20.11 2.70
CA LEU A 298 14.21 20.61 3.93
C LEU A 298 15.73 20.59 3.77
N SER A 299 16.42 21.59 4.33
CA SER A 299 17.88 21.63 4.39
C SER A 299 18.46 20.78 5.52
N ARG A 300 17.67 20.48 6.55
CA ARG A 300 18.01 19.65 7.70
C ARG A 300 16.77 18.95 8.28
N PRO A 301 16.91 17.80 8.95
CA PRO A 301 15.78 17.09 9.53
C PRO A 301 15.00 17.98 10.51
N LEU A 302 13.66 17.85 10.48
CA LEU A 302 12.75 18.60 11.33
C LEU A 302 11.99 17.66 12.25
N ILE A 303 12.03 17.91 13.55
CA ILE A 303 11.26 17.22 14.57
C ILE A 303 10.22 18.19 15.11
N VAL A 304 8.95 17.80 15.07
CA VAL A 304 7.84 18.58 15.64
C VAL A 304 7.21 17.76 16.75
N PHE A 305 7.22 18.32 17.96
CA PHE A 305 6.58 17.72 19.13
C PHE A 305 5.23 18.36 19.43
N SER A 306 4.28 17.53 19.83
CA SER A 306 3.06 17.98 20.51
C SER A 306 3.37 18.40 21.95
N PRO A 307 2.70 19.41 22.51
CA PRO A 307 2.80 19.78 23.92
C PRO A 307 2.49 18.63 24.90
N ARG A 308 1.83 17.55 24.41
CA ARG A 308 1.47 16.36 25.20
C ARG A 308 2.64 15.42 25.47
N VAL A 309 3.72 15.52 24.70
CA VAL A 309 4.92 14.69 24.85
C VAL A 309 5.75 15.20 26.03
N SER A 310 6.01 14.32 27.00
CA SER A 310 6.78 14.65 28.20
C SER A 310 8.20 15.11 27.87
N VAL A 311 8.81 15.93 28.73
CA VAL A 311 10.21 16.36 28.57
C VAL A 311 11.16 15.16 28.51
N ASP A 312 10.91 14.15 29.35
CA ASP A 312 11.72 12.93 29.39
C ASP A 312 11.64 12.13 28.10
N ASP A 313 10.44 11.96 27.54
CA ASP A 313 10.25 11.25 26.27
C ASP A 313 10.83 12.03 25.09
N ARG A 314 10.71 13.37 25.08
CA ARG A 314 11.38 14.22 24.09
C ARG A 314 12.89 14.01 24.12
N ASN A 315 13.49 13.97 25.31
CA ASN A 315 14.92 13.76 25.46
C ASN A 315 15.35 12.38 24.93
N ARG A 316 14.61 11.31 25.26
CA ARG A 316 14.86 9.95 24.75
C ARG A 316 14.77 9.87 23.23
N ILE A 317 13.79 10.54 22.63
CA ILE A 317 13.61 10.60 21.17
C ILE A 317 14.77 11.37 20.53
N LEU A 318 15.13 12.53 21.08
CA LEU A 318 16.19 13.37 20.56
C LEU A 318 17.57 12.72 20.67
N GLU A 319 17.82 11.90 21.68
CA GLU A 319 19.07 11.13 21.84
C GLU A 319 19.30 10.20 20.64
N ILE A 320 18.27 9.42 20.26
CA ILE A 320 18.33 8.51 19.11
C ILE A 320 18.50 9.30 17.81
N ILE A 321 17.76 10.40 17.64
CA ILE A 321 17.79 11.18 16.41
C ILE A 321 19.13 11.91 16.23
N ARG A 322 19.68 12.51 17.30
CA ARG A 322 20.96 13.25 17.23
C ARG A 322 22.15 12.34 16.90
N SER A 323 22.10 11.07 17.31
CA SER A 323 23.10 10.07 16.91
C SER A 323 23.14 9.83 15.39
N LEU A 324 21.97 9.89 14.74
CA LEU A 324 21.84 9.63 13.30
C LEU A 324 21.87 10.91 12.44
N TYR A 325 21.39 12.02 13.02
CA TYR A 325 21.16 13.29 12.35
C TYR A 325 21.55 14.44 13.30
N PRO A 326 22.85 14.74 13.45
CA PRO A 326 23.33 15.71 14.44
C PRO A 326 22.86 17.15 14.16
N ASP A 327 22.75 17.55 12.89
CA ASP A 327 22.20 18.84 12.47
C ASP A 327 20.69 18.73 12.25
N ASN A 328 19.90 18.80 13.32
CA ASN A 328 18.44 18.75 13.27
C ASN A 328 17.79 20.00 13.88
N SER A 329 16.55 20.27 13.45
CA SER A 329 15.72 21.35 13.98
C SER A 329 14.57 20.78 14.79
N VAL A 330 14.30 21.37 15.95
CA VAL A 330 13.18 20.96 16.83
C VAL A 330 12.17 22.10 16.91
N GLN A 331 10.89 21.76 16.80
CA GLN A 331 9.76 22.66 16.93
C GLN A 331 8.69 22.03 17.82
N GLU A 332 7.80 22.87 18.35
CA GLU A 332 6.62 22.45 19.08
C GLU A 332 5.37 22.96 18.36
N SER A 333 4.36 22.11 18.21
CA SER A 333 3.07 22.50 17.62
C SER A 333 1.93 21.67 18.19
N ALA A 334 0.84 22.34 18.55
CA ALA A 334 -0.41 21.72 18.99
C ALA A 334 -1.34 21.31 17.82
N GLN A 335 -0.98 21.64 16.58
CA GLN A 335 -1.87 21.54 15.40
C GLN A 335 -1.66 20.25 14.59
N GLY A 336 -0.86 19.29 15.08
CA GLY A 336 -0.56 18.04 14.38
C GLY A 336 -1.56 16.91 14.64
N GLN A 337 -1.76 16.03 13.64
CA GLN A 337 -2.51 14.77 13.82
C GLN A 337 -1.73 13.71 14.60
N TYR A 338 -0.41 13.84 14.70
CA TYR A 338 0.47 12.94 15.43
C TYR A 338 1.15 13.70 16.57
N ASP A 339 1.48 12.99 17.65
CA ASP A 339 2.14 13.60 18.81
C ASP A 339 3.61 13.91 18.54
N VAL A 340 4.26 13.14 17.66
CA VAL A 340 5.62 13.39 17.19
C VAL A 340 5.65 13.25 15.67
N ILE A 341 6.22 14.23 14.99
CA ILE A 341 6.45 14.18 13.54
C ILE A 341 7.94 14.39 13.29
N ILE A 342 8.57 13.46 12.57
CA ILE A 342 9.97 13.55 12.18
C ILE A 342 10.04 13.57 10.66
N THR A 343 10.62 14.61 10.08
CA THR A 343 10.87 14.70 8.63
C THR A 343 12.36 14.65 8.37
N ILE A 344 12.83 13.59 7.71
CA ILE A 344 14.24 13.38 7.38
C ILE A 344 14.57 14.19 6.13
N ALA A 345 15.58 15.05 6.22
CA ALA A 345 16.03 15.88 5.10
C ALA A 345 17.19 15.23 4.33
N LYS A 346 17.49 15.79 3.16
CA LYS A 346 18.67 15.42 2.36
C LYS A 346 19.93 15.95 3.06
N SER A 347 20.86 15.07 3.41
CA SER A 347 22.15 15.49 3.97
C SER A 347 22.85 16.43 3.00
N GLN A 348 23.18 17.64 3.44
CA GLN A 348 24.10 18.49 2.68
C GLN A 348 25.51 17.95 2.90
N THR A 349 26.01 17.19 1.92
CA THR A 349 27.46 17.08 1.75
C THR A 349 27.94 18.47 1.36
N THR A 350 28.61 19.15 2.30
CA THR A 350 29.42 20.34 2.01
C THR A 350 30.34 20.02 0.83
N PRO A 351 30.44 20.91 -0.18
CA PRO A 351 31.22 20.65 -1.40
C PRO A 351 32.71 20.37 -1.14
#